data_AF-A0A8I2ZX98-F1
#
_entry.id   AF-A0A8I2ZX98-F1
#
_cell.length_a   1.000
_cell.length_b   1.000
_cell.length_c   1.000
_cell.angle_alpha   90.00
_cell.angle_beta   90.00
_cell.angle_gamma   90.00
#
_symmetry.space_group_name_H-M   'P 1'
#
loop_
_entity.id
_entity.type
_entity.pdbx_description
1 polymer ?
#
loop_
_entity_poly.entity_id
_entity_poly.type
_entity_poly.pdbx_seq_one_letter_code
_entity_poly.pdbx_strand_id
1 'polypeptide(L)'
;MVKQAAERMELASGVRVSRDELYPVKVDNVNRTAVLDESGSIRLGAAQAFGQENEATVAKVSWLSKRDIPKAYGSMVVYLTKAADARRVLQEGYFHAGGESGTFQILQLNVGKRKTVHESVMNDERLKDFAALAIQEPPAWKEGDLLWTVPMRHARWAKMVPTVWRDGRWGARSMLWVNKEVDAEQVPVPSPDVVAATGRLPGRKILLMSVYVQGHDTEALLETCQTLGRVIRETRGTGGQVVDVIIAGDFNRHDCLWGGDDVSPARQGEADVVIDLMSEYSLRSLLPRGTKTWQGRDQESTIDLILASEDLARTLVKCTTHEMDHGSDHQAVETKLDLAMPQPRMEPRLLFKNAPWKEINARIAGRLQTVPTEGSVQEQADGLMDTVLESVHALTPKAKPSHYAKRWWTTELIQLRRIYTYWRNQARSAGRGGQDQPELEQLAKEASKQYHDDIRRRKKTHWDDFLADNTDIWKAAKYLDTEGGVSFDKVPQLARSDGTRMANGKEQAEELLATFFPPLPDEITEEGPRPQRSPIDMLEITLEEIEA
;
A
#
# COMPACT_ATOMS: atom_id res chain seq x y z
N MET A 1 -11.18 -19.63 -39.11
CA MET A 1 -10.92 -19.36 -40.54
C MET A 1 -9.66 -20.03 -41.08
N VAL A 2 -8.53 -20.09 -40.36
CA VAL A 2 -7.27 -20.69 -40.87
C VAL A 2 -7.36 -22.20 -41.16
N LYS A 3 -8.13 -22.95 -40.37
CA LYS A 3 -8.30 -24.41 -40.54
C LYS A 3 -9.02 -24.79 -41.86
N GLN A 4 -10.03 -24.01 -42.25
CA GLN A 4 -10.76 -24.22 -43.52
C GLN A 4 -9.97 -23.74 -44.76
N ALA A 5 -9.04 -22.79 -44.59
CA ALA A 5 -8.14 -22.37 -45.67
C ALA A 5 -7.04 -23.41 -45.93
N ALA A 6 -6.56 -24.10 -44.90
CA ALA A 6 -5.54 -25.15 -45.02
C ALA A 6 -6.08 -26.43 -45.68
N GLU A 7 -7.36 -26.78 -45.50
CA GLU A 7 -7.98 -27.95 -46.14
C GLU A 7 -8.23 -27.77 -47.65
N ARG A 8 -8.24 -26.52 -48.15
CA ARG A 8 -8.42 -26.21 -49.59
C ARG A 8 -7.12 -26.09 -50.37
N MET A 9 -5.96 -26.16 -49.72
CA MET A 9 -4.66 -26.11 -50.39
C MET A 9 -4.00 -27.49 -50.26
N GLU A 10 -3.71 -28.16 -51.38
CA GLU A 10 -2.85 -29.34 -51.42
C GLU A 10 -1.43 -28.94 -50.98
N LEU A 11 -1.19 -28.91 -49.67
CA LEU A 11 0.13 -28.68 -49.09
C LEU A 11 0.95 -29.96 -49.20
N ALA A 12 2.11 -29.86 -49.84
CA ALA A 12 3.04 -30.97 -50.02
C ALA A 12 3.44 -31.61 -48.67
N SER A 13 3.61 -32.93 -48.69
CA SER A 13 4.09 -33.74 -47.56
C SER A 13 5.38 -33.15 -46.97
N GLY A 14 5.29 -32.56 -45.79
CA GLY A 14 6.44 -32.00 -45.05
C GLY A 14 6.25 -30.56 -44.53
N VAL A 15 5.19 -29.86 -44.91
CA VAL A 15 4.92 -28.51 -44.39
C VAL A 15 4.49 -28.58 -42.91
N ARG A 16 5.37 -28.13 -42.01
CA ARG A 16 5.02 -27.93 -40.59
C ARG A 16 4.37 -26.57 -40.43
N VAL A 17 3.10 -26.55 -40.01
CA VAL A 17 2.44 -25.34 -39.54
C VAL A 17 3.18 -24.86 -38.30
N SER A 18 3.72 -23.64 -38.33
CA SER A 18 4.32 -23.00 -37.16
C SER A 18 3.25 -22.96 -36.07
N ARG A 19 3.46 -23.69 -34.96
CA ARG A 19 2.63 -23.51 -33.77
C ARG A 19 2.91 -22.10 -33.28
N ASP A 20 1.86 -21.33 -32.98
CA ASP A 20 2.02 -20.05 -32.32
C ASP A 20 2.93 -20.24 -31.10
N GLU A 21 4.04 -19.50 -31.07
CA GLU A 21 5.00 -19.60 -29.98
C GLU A 21 4.34 -19.01 -28.73
N LEU A 22 3.96 -19.88 -27.80
CA LEU A 22 3.33 -19.49 -26.53
C LEU A 22 4.37 -19.39 -25.44
N TYR A 23 4.31 -18.31 -24.68
CA TYR A 23 5.21 -18.03 -23.56
C TYR A 23 4.46 -18.29 -22.25
N PRO A 24 4.66 -19.45 -21.60
CA PRO A 24 3.98 -19.77 -20.35
C PRO A 24 4.58 -18.97 -19.21
N VAL A 25 3.71 -18.30 -18.44
CA VAL A 25 4.06 -17.64 -17.18
C VAL A 25 3.27 -18.31 -16.08
N LYS A 26 3.97 -18.79 -15.04
CA LYS A 26 3.34 -19.29 -13.83
C LYS A 26 2.86 -18.08 -13.02
N VAL A 27 1.59 -18.07 -12.69
CA VAL A 27 0.97 -17.06 -11.83
C VAL A 27 0.53 -17.77 -10.57
N ASP A 28 1.11 -17.37 -9.45
CA ASP A 28 0.77 -17.88 -8.13
C ASP A 28 -0.25 -16.95 -7.44
N ASN A 29 -0.95 -17.46 -6.43
CA ASN A 29 -1.94 -16.74 -5.63
C ASN A 29 -3.11 -16.13 -6.43
N VAL A 30 -3.75 -16.94 -7.26
CA VAL A 30 -4.90 -16.55 -8.07
C VAL A 30 -6.19 -17.05 -7.42
N ASN A 31 -7.18 -16.15 -7.33
CA ASN A 31 -8.50 -16.48 -6.80
C ASN A 31 -9.13 -17.61 -7.62
N ARG A 32 -9.49 -18.70 -6.91
CA ARG A 32 -10.10 -19.87 -7.51
C ARG A 32 -11.37 -19.51 -8.26
N THR A 33 -12.19 -18.60 -7.73
CA THR A 33 -13.46 -18.21 -8.36
C THR A 33 -13.25 -17.29 -9.56
N ALA A 34 -12.09 -16.64 -9.71
CA ALA A 34 -11.77 -15.89 -10.93
C ALA A 34 -11.43 -16.82 -12.10
N VAL A 35 -10.88 -18.01 -11.82
CA VAL A 35 -10.40 -18.96 -12.83
C VAL A 35 -11.35 -20.12 -13.07
N LEU A 36 -11.97 -20.65 -12.01
CA LEU A 36 -12.82 -21.85 -12.04
C LEU A 36 -14.29 -21.51 -11.83
N ASP A 37 -15.15 -22.26 -12.53
CA ASP A 37 -16.59 -22.29 -12.27
C ASP A 37 -16.95 -23.27 -11.13
N GLU A 38 -18.24 -23.38 -10.81
CA GLU A 38 -18.76 -24.26 -9.77
C GLU A 38 -18.49 -25.75 -10.05
N SER A 39 -18.30 -26.14 -11.33
CA SER A 39 -17.93 -27.49 -11.73
C SER A 39 -16.42 -27.78 -11.59
N GLY A 40 -15.63 -26.76 -11.26
CA GLY A 40 -14.17 -26.84 -11.20
C GLY A 40 -13.51 -26.81 -12.57
N SER A 41 -14.21 -26.37 -13.62
CA SER A 41 -13.69 -26.15 -14.97
C SER A 41 -13.20 -24.72 -15.15
N ILE A 42 -12.28 -24.47 -16.09
CA ILE A 42 -11.81 -23.10 -16.38
C ILE A 42 -13.00 -22.29 -16.92
N ARG A 43 -13.26 -21.12 -16.34
CA ARG A 43 -14.35 -20.23 -16.76
C ARG A 43 -14.22 -19.84 -18.23
N LEU A 44 -15.36 -19.84 -18.93
CA LEU A 44 -15.44 -19.31 -20.30
C LEU A 44 -15.07 -17.82 -20.29
N GLY A 45 -14.14 -17.42 -21.16
CA GLY A 45 -13.69 -16.03 -21.25
C GLY A 45 -12.58 -15.62 -20.26
N ALA A 46 -12.13 -16.49 -19.34
CA ALA A 46 -11.06 -16.17 -18.39
C ALA A 46 -9.77 -15.68 -19.07
N ALA A 47 -9.38 -16.30 -20.18
CA ALA A 47 -8.23 -15.87 -20.97
C ALA A 47 -8.40 -14.44 -21.52
N GLN A 48 -9.58 -14.11 -22.04
CA GLN A 48 -9.86 -12.77 -22.57
C GLN A 48 -9.89 -11.71 -21.46
N ALA A 49 -10.54 -12.03 -20.33
CA ALA A 49 -10.58 -11.17 -19.16
C ALA A 49 -9.17 -10.88 -18.64
N PHE A 50 -8.35 -11.91 -18.40
CA PHE A 50 -6.98 -11.72 -17.94
C PHE A 50 -6.10 -10.99 -18.97
N GLY A 51 -6.36 -11.19 -20.27
CA GLY A 51 -5.70 -10.43 -21.32
C GLY A 51 -6.00 -8.94 -21.23
N GLN A 52 -7.27 -8.57 -21.06
CA GLN A 52 -7.68 -7.17 -20.86
C GLN A 52 -7.15 -6.59 -19.55
N GLU A 53 -7.14 -7.38 -18.48
CA GLU A 53 -6.67 -6.93 -17.16
C GLU A 53 -5.18 -6.54 -17.18
N ASN A 54 -4.37 -7.27 -17.96
CA ASN A 54 -2.92 -7.14 -17.98
C ASN A 54 -2.36 -6.46 -19.24
N GLU A 55 -3.20 -5.87 -20.09
CA GLU A 55 -2.79 -5.31 -21.38
C GLU A 55 -1.93 -6.29 -22.21
N ALA A 56 -2.37 -7.55 -22.26
CA ALA A 56 -1.64 -8.64 -22.89
C ALA A 56 -2.58 -9.57 -23.67
N THR A 57 -2.04 -10.36 -24.58
CA THR A 57 -2.83 -11.37 -25.30
C THR A 57 -2.60 -12.74 -24.68
N VAL A 58 -3.58 -13.24 -23.91
CA VAL A 58 -3.56 -14.56 -23.29
C VAL A 58 -4.27 -15.57 -24.20
N ALA A 59 -3.54 -16.57 -24.68
CA ALA A 59 -4.08 -17.61 -25.56
C ALA A 59 -4.89 -18.66 -24.80
N LYS A 60 -4.43 -19.05 -23.60
CA LYS A 60 -5.11 -20.01 -22.74
C LYS A 60 -4.62 -19.90 -21.29
N VAL A 61 -5.40 -20.48 -20.38
CA VAL A 61 -5.11 -20.56 -18.95
C VAL A 61 -5.21 -22.01 -18.50
N SER A 62 -4.41 -22.41 -17.51
CA SER A 62 -4.47 -23.74 -16.90
C SER A 62 -4.26 -23.67 -15.39
N TRP A 63 -5.18 -24.23 -14.62
CA TRP A 63 -5.08 -24.30 -13.16
C TRP A 63 -4.13 -25.43 -12.73
N LEU A 64 -3.20 -25.14 -11.83
CA LEU A 64 -2.16 -26.07 -11.36
C LEU A 64 -2.44 -26.64 -9.96
N SER A 65 -3.18 -25.92 -9.11
CA SER A 65 -3.43 -26.38 -7.74
C SER A 65 -4.43 -27.53 -7.68
N LYS A 66 -4.30 -28.34 -6.63
CA LYS A 66 -5.23 -29.44 -6.29
C LYS A 66 -6.68 -28.94 -6.25
N ARG A 67 -7.56 -29.57 -7.03
CA ARG A 67 -8.96 -29.15 -7.17
C ARG A 67 -9.86 -29.70 -6.05
N ASP A 68 -9.43 -30.79 -5.44
CA ASP A 68 -10.03 -31.54 -4.33
C ASP A 68 -9.91 -30.82 -2.98
N ILE A 69 -8.93 -29.93 -2.82
CA ILE A 69 -8.78 -29.11 -1.62
C ILE A 69 -9.41 -27.72 -1.90
N PRO A 70 -10.46 -27.30 -1.15
CA PRO A 70 -11.16 -26.04 -1.38
C PRO A 70 -10.34 -24.87 -0.82
N LYS A 71 -9.17 -24.60 -1.41
CA LYS A 71 -8.43 -23.37 -1.15
C LYS A 71 -9.06 -22.25 -1.98
N ALA A 72 -9.25 -21.08 -1.35
CA ALA A 72 -9.72 -19.89 -2.03
C ALA A 72 -8.75 -19.39 -3.11
N TYR A 73 -7.45 -19.69 -2.95
CA TYR A 73 -6.38 -19.27 -3.86
C TYR A 73 -5.51 -20.47 -4.30
N GLY A 74 -4.86 -20.33 -5.45
CA GLY A 74 -3.96 -21.33 -6.00
C GLY A 74 -3.12 -20.83 -7.17
N SER A 75 -2.38 -21.74 -7.79
CA SER A 75 -1.48 -21.44 -8.91
C SER A 75 -2.15 -21.77 -10.24
N MET A 76 -1.85 -20.95 -11.25
CA MET A 76 -2.19 -21.22 -12.64
C MET A 76 -0.98 -20.97 -13.55
N VAL A 77 -1.09 -21.37 -14.81
CA VAL A 77 -0.23 -20.93 -15.90
C VAL A 77 -1.07 -20.19 -16.92
N VAL A 78 -0.59 -19.03 -17.32
CA VAL A 78 -1.13 -18.25 -18.44
C VAL A 78 -0.17 -18.35 -19.61
N TYR A 79 -0.71 -18.54 -20.81
CA TYR A 79 0.08 -18.69 -22.02
C TYR A 79 -0.06 -17.42 -22.86
N LEU A 80 0.98 -16.59 -22.87
CA LEU A 80 1.00 -15.33 -23.61
C LEU A 80 1.44 -15.57 -25.06
N THR A 81 0.90 -14.80 -26.01
CA THR A 81 1.26 -14.93 -27.44
C THR A 81 2.48 -14.09 -27.83
N LYS A 82 2.95 -13.18 -26.97
CA LYS A 82 4.09 -12.30 -27.23
C LYS A 82 5.17 -12.44 -26.17
N ALA A 83 6.43 -12.60 -26.59
CA ALA A 83 7.58 -12.66 -25.69
C ALA A 83 7.79 -11.36 -24.89
N ALA A 84 7.45 -10.22 -25.48
CA ALA A 84 7.55 -8.92 -24.82
C ALA A 84 6.62 -8.81 -23.61
N ASP A 85 5.38 -9.30 -23.73
CA ASP A 85 4.40 -9.32 -22.64
C ASP A 85 4.86 -10.26 -21.52
N ALA A 86 5.39 -11.44 -21.86
CA ALA A 86 5.94 -12.37 -20.87
C ALA A 86 7.12 -11.77 -20.12
N ARG A 87 8.06 -11.12 -20.82
CA ARG A 87 9.18 -10.41 -20.19
C ARG A 87 8.71 -9.26 -19.30
N ARG A 88 7.72 -8.49 -19.75
CA ARG A 88 7.14 -7.38 -18.98
C ARG A 88 6.50 -7.89 -17.69
N VAL A 89 5.62 -8.89 -17.77
CA VAL A 89 4.97 -9.50 -16.59
C VAL A 89 6.00 -10.06 -15.60
N LEU A 90 7.06 -10.72 -16.10
CA LEU A 90 8.14 -11.23 -15.25
C LEU A 90 8.99 -10.10 -14.61
N GLN A 91 9.16 -8.98 -15.31
CA GLN A 91 9.91 -7.82 -14.81
C GLN A 91 9.09 -6.98 -13.82
N GLU A 92 7.80 -6.82 -14.08
CA GLU A 92 6.83 -6.12 -13.22
C GLU A 92 6.52 -6.94 -11.96
N GLY A 93 6.56 -8.27 -12.05
CA GLY A 93 6.46 -9.17 -10.90
C GLY A 93 5.03 -9.44 -10.42
N TYR A 94 4.01 -9.04 -11.19
CA TYR A 94 2.60 -9.27 -10.87
C TYR A 94 1.80 -9.62 -12.13
N PHE A 95 0.63 -10.24 -11.92
CA PHE A 95 -0.36 -10.54 -12.94
C PHE A 95 -1.75 -10.43 -12.32
N HIS A 96 -2.64 -9.68 -12.93
CA HIS A 96 -4.01 -9.50 -12.49
C HIS A 96 -4.88 -10.68 -12.93
N ALA A 97 -5.69 -11.19 -12.00
CA ALA A 97 -6.67 -12.21 -12.28
C ALA A 97 -7.95 -11.95 -11.48
N GLY A 98 -9.00 -11.47 -12.14
CA GLY A 98 -10.27 -11.13 -11.50
C GLY A 98 -10.19 -9.83 -10.71
N GLY A 99 -9.36 -8.88 -11.15
CA GLY A 99 -9.10 -7.62 -10.45
C GLY A 99 -8.15 -7.73 -9.24
N GLU A 100 -7.62 -8.93 -8.99
CA GLU A 100 -6.70 -9.22 -7.89
C GLU A 100 -5.28 -9.46 -8.40
N SER A 101 -4.28 -8.98 -7.69
CA SER A 101 -2.87 -9.31 -7.94
C SER A 101 -2.07 -9.31 -6.64
N GLY A 102 -1.29 -10.35 -6.40
CA GLY A 102 -0.19 -10.30 -5.42
C GLY A 102 -0.52 -10.88 -4.04
N THR A 103 0.30 -10.51 -3.05
CA THR A 103 0.33 -11.06 -1.69
C THR A 103 0.28 -9.93 -0.67
N PHE A 104 -0.45 -10.09 0.43
CA PHE A 104 -0.46 -9.12 1.54
C PHE A 104 0.88 -9.17 2.28
N GLN A 105 1.65 -8.09 2.19
CA GLN A 105 2.98 -7.98 2.79
C GLN A 105 3.01 -6.90 3.86
N ILE A 106 3.64 -7.20 4.99
CA ILE A 106 3.81 -6.30 6.13
C ILE A 106 5.27 -6.27 6.51
N LEU A 107 5.78 -5.08 6.80
CA LEU A 107 7.07 -4.91 7.44
C LEU A 107 6.85 -4.41 8.86
N GLN A 108 7.48 -5.04 9.85
CA GLN A 108 7.60 -4.49 11.20
C GLN A 108 9.04 -4.07 11.44
N LEU A 109 9.24 -2.91 12.07
CA LEU A 109 10.55 -2.46 12.52
C LEU A 109 10.44 -1.44 13.65
N ASN A 110 11.15 -1.70 14.74
CA ASN A 110 11.50 -0.67 15.71
C ASN A 110 12.67 0.17 15.18
N VAL A 111 12.44 1.48 14.98
CA VAL A 111 13.43 2.41 14.41
C VAL A 111 14.28 3.13 15.47
N GLY A 112 14.09 2.80 16.75
CA GLY A 112 14.90 3.28 17.87
C GLY A 112 14.96 4.80 17.96
N LYS A 113 13.85 5.50 17.63
CA LYS A 113 13.75 6.97 17.64
C LYS A 113 14.70 7.68 16.67
N ARG A 114 15.30 6.97 15.71
CA ARG A 114 16.30 7.51 14.77
C ARG A 114 15.66 7.96 13.46
N LYS A 115 15.73 9.28 13.22
CA LYS A 115 15.26 9.93 11.97
C LYS A 115 15.79 9.27 10.70
N THR A 116 17.09 9.00 10.65
CA THR A 116 17.74 8.45 9.45
C THR A 116 17.35 6.99 9.18
N VAL A 117 17.06 6.20 10.23
CA VAL A 117 16.60 4.81 10.09
C VAL A 117 15.19 4.80 9.52
N HIS A 118 14.28 5.61 10.09
CA HIS A 118 12.92 5.73 9.57
C HIS A 118 12.90 6.28 8.13
N GLU A 119 13.72 7.28 7.81
CA GLU A 119 13.88 7.78 6.44
C GLU A 119 14.41 6.73 5.47
N SER A 120 15.36 5.90 5.91
CA SER A 120 15.90 4.78 5.13
C SER A 120 14.82 3.76 4.76
N VAL A 121 13.93 3.43 5.69
CA VAL A 121 12.80 2.52 5.46
C VAL A 121 11.82 3.13 4.48
N MET A 122 11.40 4.38 4.72
CA MET A 122 10.35 5.02 3.92
C MET A 122 10.77 5.29 2.46
N ASN A 123 12.07 5.30 2.18
CA ASN A 123 12.60 5.46 0.82
C ASN A 123 13.05 4.15 0.17
N ASP A 124 12.84 3.00 0.81
CA ASP A 124 13.17 1.72 0.18
C ASP A 124 12.18 1.40 -0.94
N GLU A 125 12.72 1.16 -2.13
CA GLU A 125 11.92 0.82 -3.30
C GLU A 125 11.34 -0.59 -3.22
N ARG A 126 11.97 -1.50 -2.48
CA ARG A 126 11.49 -2.87 -2.30
C ARG A 126 10.20 -2.94 -1.50
N LEU A 127 9.90 -1.89 -0.75
CA LEU A 127 8.72 -1.83 0.10
C LEU A 127 7.51 -1.23 -0.63
N LYS A 128 7.65 -0.84 -1.91
CA LYS A 128 6.55 -0.22 -2.69
C LYS A 128 5.28 -1.07 -2.70
N ASP A 129 5.43 -2.39 -2.75
CA ASP A 129 4.32 -3.35 -2.87
C ASP A 129 3.86 -3.91 -1.53
N PHE A 130 4.37 -3.38 -0.41
CA PHE A 130 3.91 -3.76 0.91
C PHE A 130 2.57 -3.08 1.20
N ALA A 131 1.67 -3.81 1.88
CA ALA A 131 0.37 -3.31 2.29
C ALA A 131 0.49 -2.36 3.47
N ALA A 132 1.38 -2.66 4.43
CA ALA A 132 1.57 -1.84 5.62
C ALA A 132 2.99 -1.96 6.21
N LEU A 133 3.39 -0.92 6.94
CA LEU A 133 4.59 -0.86 7.76
C LEU A 133 4.19 -0.54 9.21
N ALA A 134 4.49 -1.46 10.13
CA ALA A 134 4.33 -1.28 11.57
C ALA A 134 5.64 -0.77 12.18
N ILE A 135 5.66 0.49 12.57
CA ILE A 135 6.86 1.19 13.05
C ILE A 135 6.76 1.42 14.55
N GLN A 136 7.74 0.92 15.30
CA GLN A 136 7.87 1.16 16.73
C GLN A 136 8.97 2.17 17.01
N GLU A 137 8.80 2.90 18.11
CA GLU A 137 9.62 4.05 18.50
C GLU A 137 9.90 5.03 17.34
N PRO A 138 8.87 5.52 16.62
CA PRO A 138 9.08 6.50 15.58
C PRO A 138 9.67 7.79 16.18
N PRO A 139 10.56 8.49 15.46
CA PRO A 139 10.95 9.86 15.78
C PRO A 139 9.75 10.81 15.67
N ALA A 140 9.00 10.94 16.77
CA ALA A 140 7.80 11.75 16.86
C ALA A 140 7.75 12.56 18.17
N TRP A 141 7.54 13.87 18.07
CA TRP A 141 7.51 14.78 19.22
C TRP A 141 6.27 15.68 19.18
N LYS A 142 5.76 16.03 20.36
CA LYS A 142 4.62 16.93 20.50
C LYS A 142 5.13 18.36 20.70
N GLU A 143 4.54 19.30 19.98
CA GLU A 143 4.77 20.73 20.13
C GLU A 143 3.42 21.45 20.04
N GLY A 144 2.95 22.03 21.16
CA GLY A 144 1.56 22.47 21.28
C GLY A 144 0.59 21.32 21.07
N ASP A 145 -0.44 21.54 20.24
CA ASP A 145 -1.44 20.54 19.88
C ASP A 145 -1.07 19.72 18.63
N LEU A 146 0.20 19.79 18.21
CA LEU A 146 0.68 19.15 16.99
C LEU A 146 1.68 18.04 17.27
N LEU A 147 1.52 16.91 16.57
CA LEU A 147 2.48 15.82 16.54
C LEU A 147 3.36 15.90 15.29
N TRP A 148 4.63 16.23 15.49
CA TRP A 148 5.64 16.16 14.46
C TRP A 148 6.18 14.75 14.32
N THR A 149 6.43 14.32 13.08
CA THR A 149 6.85 12.97 12.73
C THR A 149 7.88 13.00 11.59
N VAL A 150 8.68 11.94 11.44
CA VAL A 150 9.57 11.80 10.29
C VAL A 150 9.21 10.52 9.53
N PRO A 151 8.95 10.57 8.21
CA PRO A 151 8.64 11.78 7.44
C PRO A 151 7.27 12.34 7.82
N MET A 152 7.08 13.66 7.66
CA MET A 152 5.78 14.30 7.91
C MET A 152 4.68 13.81 6.95
N ARG A 153 5.02 13.68 5.66
CA ARG A 153 4.12 13.21 4.60
C ARG A 153 4.85 12.24 3.68
N HIS A 154 4.09 11.33 3.07
CA HIS A 154 4.59 10.39 2.07
C HIS A 154 3.65 10.28 0.88
N ALA A 155 4.21 10.13 -0.32
CA ALA A 155 3.41 10.09 -1.56
C ALA A 155 2.58 8.80 -1.67
N ARG A 156 3.17 7.65 -1.28
CA ARG A 156 2.57 6.31 -1.40
C ARG A 156 1.92 5.77 -0.12
N TRP A 157 2.23 6.37 1.03
CA TRP A 157 1.83 5.82 2.33
C TRP A 157 0.91 6.81 3.04
N ALA A 158 -0.23 6.32 3.51
CA ALA A 158 -1.07 7.00 4.48
C ALA A 158 -0.48 6.78 5.87
N LYS A 159 -0.31 7.87 6.62
CA LYS A 159 0.24 7.84 7.98
C LYS A 159 -0.89 7.70 8.98
N MET A 160 -0.79 6.76 9.90
CA MET A 160 -1.69 6.60 11.03
C MET A 160 -0.84 6.70 12.31
N VAL A 161 -1.20 7.67 13.15
CA VAL A 161 -0.50 7.97 14.41
C VAL A 161 -1.45 7.72 15.58
N PRO A 162 -0.95 7.51 16.81
CA PRO A 162 -1.81 7.36 17.98
C PRO A 162 -2.83 8.49 18.11
N THR A 163 -4.00 8.24 18.70
CA THR A 163 -5.00 9.31 18.91
C THR A 163 -4.72 10.14 20.16
N VAL A 164 -3.85 9.65 21.04
CA VAL A 164 -3.36 10.36 22.23
C VAL A 164 -1.83 10.33 22.24
N TRP A 165 -1.22 11.40 22.75
CA TRP A 165 0.24 11.57 22.72
C TRP A 165 0.76 11.94 24.09
N ARG A 166 2.02 11.58 24.33
CA ARG A 166 2.78 12.05 25.50
C ARG A 166 3.36 13.44 25.24
N ASP A 167 3.54 14.20 26.31
CA ASP A 167 4.25 15.47 26.21
C ASP A 167 5.74 15.26 25.96
N GLY A 168 6.34 16.21 25.22
CA GLY A 168 7.77 16.25 24.98
C GLY A 168 8.24 15.49 23.73
N ARG A 169 9.50 15.04 23.79
CA ARG A 169 10.27 14.60 22.61
C ARG A 169 9.82 13.27 22.01
N TRP A 170 9.10 12.44 22.76
CA TRP A 170 8.70 11.09 22.38
C TRP A 170 7.20 10.91 22.56
N GLY A 171 6.44 11.67 21.76
CA GLY A 171 4.99 11.77 21.90
C GLY A 171 4.23 10.51 21.47
N ALA A 172 4.79 9.72 20.56
CA ALA A 172 4.25 8.46 20.08
C ALA A 172 5.32 7.36 20.13
N ARG A 173 4.94 6.14 20.53
CA ARG A 173 5.85 4.97 20.55
C ARG A 173 5.48 3.90 19.53
N SER A 174 4.35 4.06 18.84
CA SER A 174 3.92 3.22 17.73
C SER A 174 3.32 4.05 16.59
N MET A 175 3.43 3.56 15.36
CA MET A 175 2.91 4.20 14.15
C MET A 175 2.61 3.12 13.10
N LEU A 176 1.56 3.35 12.29
CA LEU A 176 1.28 2.56 11.10
C LEU A 176 1.44 3.43 9.85
N TRP A 177 2.09 2.89 8.84
CA TRP A 177 2.02 3.40 7.48
C TRP A 177 1.27 2.37 6.64
N VAL A 178 0.13 2.75 6.08
CA VAL A 178 -0.65 1.87 5.22
C VAL A 178 -0.53 2.37 3.79
N ASN A 179 -0.30 1.47 2.83
CA ASN A 179 -0.21 1.88 1.43
C ASN A 179 -1.54 2.51 1.02
N LYS A 180 -1.50 3.66 0.34
CA LYS A 180 -2.72 4.41 -0.05
C LYS A 180 -3.65 3.60 -0.95
N GLU A 181 -3.11 2.58 -1.64
CA GLU A 181 -3.87 1.63 -2.45
C GLU A 181 -4.72 0.67 -1.61
N VAL A 182 -4.39 0.49 -0.32
CA VAL A 182 -5.21 -0.31 0.59
C VAL A 182 -6.36 0.55 1.10
N ASP A 183 -7.58 0.07 0.88
CA ASP A 183 -8.74 0.64 1.57
C ASP A 183 -8.65 0.28 3.05
N ALA A 184 -8.28 1.28 3.85
CA ALA A 184 -7.93 1.14 5.24
C ALA A 184 -8.37 2.39 5.99
N GLU A 185 -8.96 2.16 7.16
CA GLU A 185 -9.48 3.16 8.08
C GLU A 185 -8.79 2.99 9.43
N GLN A 186 -8.39 4.09 10.04
CA GLN A 186 -7.79 4.06 11.37
C GLN A 186 -8.86 3.74 12.43
N VAL A 187 -8.56 2.81 13.32
CA VAL A 187 -9.38 2.56 14.51
C VAL A 187 -8.86 3.48 15.63
N PRO A 188 -9.72 4.33 16.24
CA PRO A 188 -9.31 5.17 17.35
C PRO A 188 -8.90 4.32 18.56
N VAL A 189 -7.64 4.44 18.98
CA VAL A 189 -7.12 3.76 20.17
C VAL A 189 -6.48 4.80 21.08
N PRO A 190 -7.05 5.07 22.28
CA PRO A 190 -6.53 6.05 23.22
C PRO A 190 -5.29 5.52 23.96
N SER A 191 -4.24 5.17 23.21
CA SER A 191 -2.93 4.79 23.72
C SER A 191 -1.84 5.37 22.81
N PRO A 192 -0.75 5.94 23.37
CA PRO A 192 0.40 6.40 22.58
C PRO A 192 1.25 5.25 22.01
N ASP A 193 0.93 4.02 22.41
CA ASP A 193 1.75 2.82 22.25
C ASP A 193 1.11 1.81 21.28
N VAL A 194 -0.15 2.03 20.92
CA VAL A 194 -0.92 1.18 20.01
C VAL A 194 -1.52 2.05 18.90
N VAL A 195 -1.33 1.63 17.65
CA VAL A 195 -2.03 2.18 16.50
C VAL A 195 -2.71 1.04 15.77
N ALA A 196 -4.00 1.19 15.48
CA ALA A 196 -4.81 0.17 14.86
C ALA A 196 -5.47 0.69 13.59
N ALA A 197 -5.62 -0.17 12.60
CA ALA A 197 -6.27 0.12 11.34
C ALA A 197 -7.05 -1.10 10.85
N THR A 198 -8.21 -0.88 10.27
CA THR A 198 -8.95 -1.93 9.57
C THR A 198 -8.79 -1.77 8.07
N GLY A 199 -8.31 -2.82 7.39
CA GLY A 199 -8.27 -2.92 5.94
C GLY A 199 -9.37 -3.83 5.41
N ARG A 200 -9.96 -3.47 4.26
CA ARG A 200 -10.89 -4.35 3.53
C ARG A 200 -10.13 -5.15 2.47
N LEU A 201 -10.32 -6.46 2.48
CA LEU A 201 -9.89 -7.37 1.43
C LEU A 201 -11.12 -8.07 0.81
N PRO A 202 -11.02 -8.65 -0.39
CA PRO A 202 -12.11 -9.43 -0.97
C PRO A 202 -12.63 -10.50 0.00
N GLY A 203 -13.89 -10.35 0.44
CA GLY A 203 -14.58 -11.29 1.33
C GLY A 203 -14.18 -11.28 2.80
N ARG A 204 -13.27 -10.41 3.26
CA ARG A 204 -12.82 -10.38 4.67
C ARG A 204 -12.33 -8.99 5.12
N LYS A 205 -12.31 -8.76 6.43
CA LYS A 205 -11.73 -7.57 7.04
C LYS A 205 -10.46 -7.96 7.80
N ILE A 206 -9.42 -7.16 7.71
CA ILE A 206 -8.19 -7.35 8.50
C ILE A 206 -8.07 -6.19 9.48
N LEU A 207 -7.92 -6.50 10.77
CA LEU A 207 -7.49 -5.56 11.80
C LEU A 207 -5.96 -5.68 11.95
N LEU A 208 -5.25 -4.63 11.54
CA LEU A 208 -3.81 -4.49 11.72
C LEU A 208 -3.51 -3.58 12.91
N MET A 209 -2.63 -4.02 13.80
CA MET A 209 -2.20 -3.25 14.98
C MET A 209 -0.67 -3.20 15.06
N SER A 210 -0.12 -1.99 15.17
CA SER A 210 1.27 -1.76 15.54
C SER A 210 1.36 -1.51 17.04
N VAL A 211 2.24 -2.22 17.74
CA VAL A 211 2.33 -2.19 19.20
C VAL A 211 3.76 -1.94 19.66
N TYR A 212 3.89 -1.15 20.72
CA TYR A 212 5.12 -1.06 21.50
C TYR A 212 4.79 -1.26 22.98
N VAL A 213 5.49 -2.16 23.66
CA VAL A 213 5.37 -2.35 25.11
C VAL A 213 6.68 -1.93 25.75
N GLN A 214 6.60 -1.13 26.80
CA GLN A 214 7.79 -0.69 27.54
C GLN A 214 8.46 -1.89 28.23
N GLY A 215 9.78 -1.99 28.10
CA GLY A 215 10.58 -3.01 28.76
C GLY A 215 10.52 -2.89 30.28
N HIS A 216 10.48 -4.04 30.96
CA HIS A 216 10.43 -4.17 32.43
C HIS A 216 9.21 -3.54 33.12
N ASP A 217 8.20 -3.10 32.36
CA ASP A 217 7.00 -2.46 32.88
C ASP A 217 5.80 -3.41 32.73
N THR A 218 5.45 -4.10 33.83
CA THR A 218 4.35 -5.09 33.86
C THR A 218 2.98 -4.44 33.76
N GLU A 219 2.81 -3.22 34.28
CA GLU A 219 1.56 -2.46 34.19
C GLU A 219 1.31 -2.03 32.75
N ALA A 220 2.33 -1.51 32.06
CA ALA A 220 2.23 -1.16 30.64
C ALA A 220 1.90 -2.38 29.76
N LEU A 221 2.45 -3.56 30.07
CA LEU A 221 2.10 -4.79 29.37
C LEU A 221 0.62 -5.15 29.56
N LEU A 222 0.14 -5.09 30.80
CA LEU A 222 -1.24 -5.40 31.13
C LEU A 222 -2.22 -4.44 30.43
N GLU A 223 -1.99 -3.13 30.54
CA GLU A 223 -2.81 -2.10 29.89
C GLU A 223 -2.82 -2.26 28.37
N THR A 224 -1.66 -2.56 27.77
CA THR A 224 -1.55 -2.78 26.33
C THR A 224 -2.36 -4.01 25.91
N CYS A 225 -2.23 -5.15 26.60
CA CYS A 225 -2.96 -6.36 26.25
C CYS A 225 -4.48 -6.19 26.45
N GLN A 226 -4.92 -5.50 27.51
CA GLN A 226 -6.32 -5.16 27.71
C GLN A 226 -6.85 -4.26 26.57
N THR A 227 -6.05 -3.29 26.13
CA THR A 227 -6.38 -2.41 25.00
C THR A 227 -6.52 -3.22 23.70
N LEU A 228 -5.57 -4.12 23.42
CA LEU A 228 -5.63 -5.00 22.24
C LEU A 228 -6.90 -5.87 22.25
N GLY A 229 -7.20 -6.52 23.38
CA GLY A 229 -8.41 -7.33 23.52
C GLY A 229 -9.70 -6.53 23.32
N ARG A 230 -9.78 -5.32 23.89
CA ARG A 230 -10.90 -4.40 23.67
C ARG A 230 -11.07 -4.07 22.18
N VAL A 231 -10.00 -3.65 21.50
CA VAL A 231 -10.05 -3.29 20.08
C VAL A 231 -10.46 -4.49 19.21
N ILE A 232 -9.97 -5.70 19.51
CA ILE A 232 -10.36 -6.92 18.80
C ILE A 232 -11.86 -7.20 18.99
N ARG A 233 -12.39 -7.11 20.22
CA ARG A 233 -13.82 -7.35 20.51
C ARG A 233 -14.72 -6.32 19.82
N GLU A 234 -14.41 -5.04 19.93
CA GLU A 234 -15.17 -3.95 19.31
C GLU A 234 -15.17 -4.07 17.78
N THR A 235 -14.04 -4.44 17.18
CA THR A 235 -13.93 -4.61 15.72
C THR A 235 -14.66 -5.86 15.23
N ARG A 236 -14.64 -6.97 15.99
CA ARG A 236 -15.39 -8.20 15.65
C ARG A 236 -16.90 -8.06 15.85
N GLY A 237 -17.34 -7.22 16.79
CA GLY A 237 -18.76 -6.99 17.07
C GLY A 237 -19.48 -6.12 16.02
N THR A 238 -18.74 -5.47 15.13
CA THR A 238 -19.28 -4.53 14.13
C THR A 238 -19.53 -5.21 12.78
N GLY A 239 -20.64 -5.95 12.70
CA GLY A 239 -21.14 -6.58 11.47
C GLY A 239 -20.60 -8.00 11.28
N GLY A 240 -21.49 -8.93 10.91
CA GLY A 240 -21.25 -10.39 10.85
C GLY A 240 -20.23 -10.88 9.80
N GLN A 241 -19.24 -10.06 9.46
CA GLN A 241 -18.13 -10.39 8.58
C GLN A 241 -16.93 -10.90 9.40
N VAL A 242 -16.20 -11.88 8.88
CA VAL A 242 -14.99 -12.41 9.52
C VAL A 242 -13.92 -11.32 9.58
N VAL A 243 -13.41 -11.06 10.79
CA VAL A 243 -12.31 -10.13 11.04
C VAL A 243 -11.06 -10.90 11.45
N ASP A 244 -10.12 -10.97 10.52
CA ASP A 244 -8.77 -11.46 10.77
C ASP A 244 -7.95 -10.41 11.53
N VAL A 245 -7.02 -10.86 12.38
CA VAL A 245 -6.24 -9.97 13.26
C VAL A 245 -4.77 -10.16 12.98
N ILE A 246 -4.02 -9.05 12.92
CA ILE A 246 -2.56 -9.02 12.87
C ILE A 246 -2.06 -8.01 13.90
N ILE A 247 -1.19 -8.45 14.80
CA ILE A 247 -0.51 -7.62 15.79
C ILE A 247 0.98 -7.71 15.52
N ALA A 248 1.62 -6.58 15.22
CA ALA A 248 3.03 -6.51 14.92
C ALA A 248 3.70 -5.48 15.83
N GLY A 249 4.73 -5.86 16.57
CA GLY A 249 5.28 -4.93 17.54
C GLY A 249 6.48 -5.43 18.32
N ASP A 250 7.08 -4.49 19.04
CA ASP A 250 8.11 -4.75 20.03
C ASP A 250 7.43 -4.89 21.39
N PHE A 251 7.37 -6.13 21.90
CA PHE A 251 6.74 -6.44 23.18
C PHE A 251 7.71 -6.28 24.35
N ASN A 252 9.01 -6.16 24.10
CA ASN A 252 10.04 -6.23 25.14
C ASN A 252 9.80 -7.38 26.13
N ARG A 253 9.31 -8.54 25.61
CA ARG A 253 9.04 -9.74 26.40
C ARG A 253 9.69 -10.99 25.80
N HIS A 254 10.13 -11.88 26.67
CA HIS A 254 10.86 -13.10 26.41
C HIS A 254 10.02 -14.28 26.89
N ASP A 255 9.86 -15.27 26.03
CA ASP A 255 9.28 -16.55 26.41
C ASP A 255 9.84 -17.64 25.49
N CYS A 256 9.89 -18.88 25.99
CA CYS A 256 10.40 -20.00 25.21
C CYS A 256 9.53 -20.33 23.98
N LEU A 257 8.27 -19.90 23.95
CA LEU A 257 7.33 -20.05 22.83
C LEU A 257 7.86 -19.39 21.54
N TRP A 258 8.48 -18.21 21.65
CA TRP A 258 9.05 -17.48 20.50
C TRP A 258 10.56 -17.29 20.57
N GLY A 259 11.14 -17.12 21.76
CA GLY A 259 12.56 -16.84 21.94
C GLY A 259 13.47 -18.06 21.84
N GLY A 260 12.90 -19.27 21.85
CA GLY A 260 13.66 -20.51 21.75
C GLY A 260 14.17 -21.01 23.10
N ASP A 261 15.05 -22.01 23.05
CA ASP A 261 15.60 -22.67 24.24
C ASP A 261 16.68 -21.83 24.95
N ASP A 262 17.19 -20.78 24.29
CA ASP A 262 18.20 -19.88 24.85
C ASP A 262 17.63 -18.87 25.86
N VAL A 263 16.30 -18.82 26.03
CA VAL A 263 15.66 -17.90 26.96
C VAL A 263 15.99 -18.31 28.38
N SER A 264 16.55 -17.38 29.16
CA SER A 264 16.91 -17.63 30.56
C SER A 264 15.69 -18.04 31.38
N PRO A 265 15.78 -19.10 32.22
CA PRO A 265 14.72 -19.49 33.14
C PRO A 265 14.27 -18.37 34.10
N ALA A 266 15.15 -17.40 34.38
CA ALA A 266 14.82 -16.25 35.22
C ALA A 266 13.80 -15.29 34.59
N ARG A 267 13.54 -15.42 33.27
CA ARG A 267 12.55 -14.63 32.53
C ARG A 267 11.22 -15.36 32.35
N GLN A 268 11.09 -16.59 32.84
CA GLN A 268 9.85 -17.34 32.74
C GLN A 268 8.69 -16.58 33.40
N GLY A 269 7.56 -16.48 32.70
CA GLY A 269 6.36 -15.81 33.17
C GLY A 269 6.26 -14.32 32.80
N GLU A 270 7.31 -13.68 32.27
CA GLU A 270 7.22 -12.26 31.92
C GLU A 270 6.21 -11.96 30.80
N ALA A 271 5.83 -12.99 30.05
CA ALA A 271 4.97 -12.89 28.88
C ALA A 271 3.63 -13.62 29.03
N ASP A 272 3.27 -14.09 30.23
CA ASP A 272 2.02 -14.82 30.50
C ASP A 272 0.80 -14.05 30.00
N VAL A 273 0.76 -12.74 30.21
CA VAL A 273 -0.33 -11.86 29.74
C VAL A 273 -0.46 -11.86 28.21
N VAL A 274 0.66 -11.98 27.48
CA VAL A 274 0.65 -12.10 26.01
C VAL A 274 0.12 -13.46 25.59
N ILE A 275 0.52 -14.53 26.30
CA ILE A 275 0.07 -15.90 26.05
C ILE A 275 -1.44 -16.05 26.32
N ASP A 276 -1.95 -15.42 27.37
CA ASP A 276 -3.38 -15.36 27.67
C ASP A 276 -4.15 -14.66 26.55
N LEU A 277 -3.66 -13.51 26.07
CA LEU A 277 -4.24 -12.80 24.91
C LEU A 277 -4.22 -13.68 23.65
N MET A 278 -3.11 -14.39 23.40
CA MET A 278 -3.00 -15.31 22.27
C MET A 278 -4.04 -16.43 22.37
N SER A 279 -4.24 -16.98 23.56
CA SER A 279 -5.19 -18.04 23.81
C SER A 279 -6.65 -17.55 23.65
N GLU A 280 -6.99 -16.40 24.25
CA GLU A 280 -8.33 -15.81 24.20
C GLU A 280 -8.77 -15.52 22.76
N TYR A 281 -7.87 -15.03 21.91
CA TYR A 281 -8.19 -14.60 20.55
C TYR A 281 -7.71 -15.57 19.45
N SER A 282 -7.22 -16.75 19.84
CA SER A 282 -6.69 -17.78 18.93
C SER A 282 -5.61 -17.22 17.98
N LEU A 283 -4.65 -16.50 18.56
CA LEU A 283 -3.52 -15.90 17.84
C LEU A 283 -2.33 -16.86 17.82
N ARG A 284 -1.60 -16.87 16.72
CA ARG A 284 -0.35 -17.61 16.54
C ARG A 284 0.79 -16.64 16.27
N SER A 285 1.95 -16.91 16.87
CA SER A 285 3.20 -16.25 16.46
C SER A 285 3.61 -16.76 15.08
N LEU A 286 3.81 -15.85 14.14
CA LEU A 286 4.18 -16.17 12.77
C LEU A 286 5.70 -16.30 12.57
N LEU A 287 6.48 -15.60 13.39
CA LEU A 287 7.93 -15.60 13.28
C LEU A 287 8.49 -16.95 13.78
N PRO A 288 9.44 -17.58 13.06
CA PRO A 288 10.04 -18.84 13.51
C PRO A 288 10.67 -18.70 14.89
N ARG A 289 10.37 -19.68 15.75
CA ARG A 289 10.90 -19.76 17.12
C ARG A 289 12.43 -19.68 17.13
N GLY A 290 12.98 -18.84 18.00
CA GLY A 290 14.41 -18.60 18.17
C GLY A 290 15.00 -17.52 17.25
N THR A 291 14.20 -16.91 16.37
CA THR A 291 14.68 -15.85 15.48
C THR A 291 15.07 -14.60 16.28
N LYS A 292 16.35 -14.22 16.27
CA LYS A 292 16.83 -13.03 17.00
C LYS A 292 16.41 -11.75 16.27
N THR A 293 15.60 -10.92 16.91
CA THR A 293 15.05 -9.68 16.35
C THR A 293 15.72 -8.45 16.91
N TRP A 294 16.35 -8.52 18.08
CA TRP A 294 17.09 -7.44 18.69
C TRP A 294 18.54 -7.83 18.96
N GLN A 295 19.46 -6.88 18.80
CA GLN A 295 20.88 -7.05 19.04
C GLN A 295 21.45 -5.87 19.83
N GLY A 296 21.81 -6.13 21.08
CA GLY A 296 22.60 -5.24 21.91
C GLY A 296 24.10 -5.36 21.65
N ARG A 297 24.93 -4.88 22.58
CA ARG A 297 26.39 -5.00 22.48
C ARG A 297 26.87 -6.45 22.62
N ASP A 298 26.34 -7.16 23.62
CA ASP A 298 26.79 -8.51 24.00
C ASP A 298 25.64 -9.52 24.09
N GLN A 299 24.43 -9.13 23.67
CA GLN A 299 23.22 -9.94 23.83
C GLN A 299 22.34 -9.83 22.60
N GLU A 300 21.69 -10.94 22.25
CA GLU A 300 20.65 -11.01 21.21
C GLU A 300 19.39 -11.62 21.81
N SER A 301 18.23 -11.09 21.43
CA SER A 301 16.94 -11.57 21.93
C SER A 301 15.86 -11.53 20.86
N THR A 302 14.75 -12.23 21.14
CA THR A 302 13.53 -12.22 20.34
C THR A 302 12.46 -11.50 21.14
N ILE A 303 12.26 -10.23 20.83
CA ILE A 303 11.31 -9.35 21.54
C ILE A 303 10.30 -8.70 20.59
N ASP A 304 10.54 -8.78 19.28
CA ASP A 304 9.60 -8.35 18.26
C ASP A 304 8.72 -9.54 17.84
N LEU A 305 7.40 -9.37 17.92
CA LEU A 305 6.41 -10.40 17.65
C LEU A 305 5.49 -9.99 16.50
N ILE A 306 5.16 -10.98 15.67
CA ILE A 306 4.08 -10.90 14.68
C ILE A 306 3.04 -11.97 15.05
N LEU A 307 1.94 -11.56 15.66
CA LEU A 307 0.83 -12.42 16.03
C LEU A 307 -0.29 -12.29 15.00
N ALA A 308 -0.91 -13.40 14.61
CA ALA A 308 -2.07 -13.36 13.71
C ALA A 308 -3.14 -14.36 14.10
N SER A 309 -4.41 -14.10 13.73
CA SER A 309 -5.50 -15.06 13.89
C SER A 309 -5.16 -16.40 13.22
N GLU A 310 -5.63 -17.49 13.80
CA GLU A 310 -5.31 -18.85 13.33
C GLU A 310 -5.61 -19.08 11.84
N ASP A 311 -6.76 -18.60 11.36
CA ASP A 311 -7.14 -18.75 9.95
C ASP A 311 -6.20 -17.98 9.03
N LEU A 312 -5.81 -16.78 9.44
CA LEU A 312 -4.85 -15.97 8.71
C LEU A 312 -3.45 -16.60 8.71
N ALA A 313 -3.02 -17.16 9.84
CA ALA A 313 -1.74 -17.83 9.97
C ALA A 313 -1.59 -19.03 9.00
N ARG A 314 -2.70 -19.68 8.61
CA ARG A 314 -2.69 -20.77 7.61
C ARG A 314 -2.35 -20.28 6.19
N THR A 315 -2.48 -18.98 5.93
CA THR A 315 -2.10 -18.34 4.66
C THR A 315 -0.65 -17.86 4.65
N LEU A 316 0.13 -18.12 5.70
CA LEU A 316 1.52 -17.67 5.78
C LEU A 316 2.38 -18.25 4.65
N VAL A 317 2.99 -17.38 3.85
CA VAL A 317 4.00 -17.74 2.85
C VAL A 317 5.39 -17.69 3.47
N LYS A 318 5.71 -16.57 4.16
CA LYS A 318 6.96 -16.40 4.92
C LYS A 318 6.80 -15.37 6.03
N CYS A 319 7.48 -15.59 7.15
CA CYS A 319 7.75 -14.58 8.17
C CYS A 319 9.23 -14.72 8.55
N THR A 320 10.04 -13.72 8.28
CA THR A 320 11.49 -13.77 8.48
C THR A 320 12.06 -12.38 8.67
N THR A 321 13.28 -12.28 9.17
CA THR A 321 14.02 -11.01 9.12
C THR A 321 14.23 -10.59 7.67
N HIS A 322 14.02 -9.30 7.42
CA HIS A 322 14.13 -8.70 6.10
C HIS A 322 15.61 -8.56 5.72
N GLU A 323 15.92 -8.82 4.46
CA GLU A 323 17.30 -8.81 3.95
C GLU A 323 17.95 -7.42 4.03
N MET A 324 17.14 -6.36 3.85
CA MET A 324 17.64 -4.99 3.84
C MET A 324 17.72 -4.41 5.25
N ASP A 325 18.91 -4.00 5.63
CA ASP A 325 19.16 -3.31 6.89
C ASP A 325 18.98 -1.79 6.74
N HIS A 326 18.42 -1.16 7.77
CA HIS A 326 18.17 0.27 7.83
C HIS A 326 18.97 1.00 8.91
N GLY A 327 19.80 0.30 9.68
CA GLY A 327 20.68 0.87 10.71
C GLY A 327 20.18 0.74 12.14
N SER A 328 19.09 0.01 12.37
CA SER A 328 18.54 -0.22 13.72
C SER A 328 19.29 -1.35 14.44
N ASP A 329 19.22 -1.32 15.77
CA ASP A 329 19.57 -2.43 16.66
C ASP A 329 18.50 -3.54 16.63
N HIS A 330 17.29 -3.22 16.20
CA HIS A 330 16.28 -4.20 15.80
C HIS A 330 16.41 -4.62 14.33
N GLN A 331 16.01 -5.85 14.03
CA GLN A 331 15.88 -6.37 12.68
C GLN A 331 14.47 -6.12 12.17
N ALA A 332 14.36 -5.65 10.93
CA ALA A 332 13.06 -5.54 10.31
C ALA A 332 12.51 -6.95 10.07
N VAL A 333 11.24 -7.18 10.37
CA VAL A 333 10.56 -8.46 10.15
C VAL A 333 9.59 -8.31 8.98
N GLU A 334 9.80 -9.11 7.95
CA GLU A 334 8.92 -9.19 6.79
C GLU A 334 7.95 -10.36 6.95
N THR A 335 6.66 -10.07 6.84
CA THR A 335 5.59 -11.07 6.81
C THR A 335 4.86 -11.01 5.48
N LYS A 336 4.75 -12.16 4.82
CA LYS A 336 4.05 -12.32 3.54
C LYS A 336 2.96 -13.36 3.69
N LEU A 337 1.73 -12.95 3.42
CA LEU A 337 0.53 -13.78 3.50
C LEU A 337 -0.04 -14.00 2.09
N ASP A 338 -0.58 -15.19 1.86
CA ASP A 338 -1.22 -15.64 0.63
C ASP A 338 -2.64 -15.07 0.52
N LEU A 339 -2.69 -13.74 0.38
CA LEU A 339 -3.92 -12.95 0.34
C LEU A 339 -3.79 -11.94 -0.79
N ALA A 340 -4.78 -11.88 -1.66
CA ALA A 340 -4.81 -10.88 -2.71
C ALA A 340 -5.02 -9.48 -2.14
N MET A 341 -4.21 -8.55 -2.65
CA MET A 341 -4.43 -7.12 -2.44
C MET A 341 -5.32 -6.61 -3.58
N PRO A 342 -6.43 -5.91 -3.28
CA PRO A 342 -7.10 -5.13 -4.30
C PRO A 342 -6.16 -3.98 -4.68
N GLN A 343 -5.65 -3.98 -5.91
CA GLN A 343 -4.92 -2.83 -6.45
C GLN A 343 -5.89 -1.97 -7.26
N PRO A 344 -6.26 -0.76 -6.79
CA PRO A 344 -6.89 0.21 -7.65
C PRO A 344 -5.90 0.61 -8.75
N ARG A 345 -6.33 0.53 -10.02
CA ARG A 345 -5.54 1.00 -11.16
C ARG A 345 -5.21 2.49 -10.96
N MET A 346 -3.94 2.81 -10.76
CA MET A 346 -3.50 4.21 -10.76
C MET A 346 -3.52 4.74 -12.20
N GLU A 347 -4.51 5.57 -12.50
CA GLU A 347 -4.53 6.40 -13.69
C GLU A 347 -3.28 7.31 -13.70
N PRO A 348 -2.42 7.24 -14.72
CA PRO A 348 -1.24 8.10 -14.78
C PRO A 348 -1.65 9.57 -14.84
N ARG A 349 -1.21 10.34 -13.83
CA ARG A 349 -1.54 11.78 -13.76
C ARG A 349 -1.02 12.53 -14.98
N LEU A 350 -1.89 13.30 -15.63
CA LEU A 350 -1.52 14.16 -16.75
C LEU A 350 -0.69 15.38 -16.30
N LEU A 351 0.36 15.71 -17.05
CA LEU A 351 1.19 16.90 -16.84
C LEU A 351 0.66 18.08 -17.64
N PHE A 352 -0.45 18.68 -17.20
CA PHE A 352 -1.09 19.81 -17.88
C PHE A 352 -0.19 21.02 -18.13
N LYS A 353 0.81 21.25 -17.26
CA LYS A 353 1.82 22.31 -17.47
C LYS A 353 2.73 22.06 -18.68
N ASN A 354 2.84 20.81 -19.10
CA ASN A 354 3.65 20.35 -20.23
C ASN A 354 2.78 19.93 -21.42
N ALA A 355 1.46 20.14 -21.34
CA ALA A 355 0.55 19.77 -22.41
C ALA A 355 0.77 20.65 -23.64
N PRO A 356 0.86 20.09 -24.85
CA PRO A 356 0.95 20.86 -26.09
C PRO A 356 -0.43 21.41 -26.45
N TRP A 357 -0.90 22.42 -25.73
CA TRP A 357 -2.27 22.96 -25.86
C TRP A 357 -2.63 23.40 -27.28
N LYS A 358 -1.66 23.88 -28.06
CA LYS A 358 -1.87 24.23 -29.47
C LYS A 358 -2.27 23.02 -30.31
N GLU A 359 -1.59 21.88 -30.13
CA GLU A 359 -1.86 20.65 -30.86
C GLU A 359 -3.16 19.98 -30.37
N ILE A 360 -3.41 20.03 -29.06
CA ILE A 360 -4.67 19.57 -28.46
C ILE A 360 -5.85 20.34 -29.06
N ASN A 361 -5.79 21.67 -29.07
CA ASN A 361 -6.86 22.50 -29.62
C ASN A 361 -7.08 22.25 -31.11
N ALA A 362 -6.00 22.05 -31.89
CA ALA A 362 -6.10 21.70 -33.30
C ALA A 362 -6.78 20.34 -33.53
N ARG A 363 -6.44 19.33 -32.71
CA ARG A 363 -7.07 18.01 -32.75
C ARG A 363 -8.55 18.06 -32.39
N ILE A 364 -8.91 18.81 -31.34
CA ILE A 364 -10.30 19.01 -30.92
C ILE A 364 -11.08 19.69 -32.04
N ALA A 365 -10.57 20.81 -32.57
CA ALA A 365 -11.24 21.54 -33.66
C ALA A 365 -11.47 20.66 -34.90
N GLY A 366 -10.49 19.83 -35.27
CA GLY A 366 -10.63 18.90 -36.39
C GLY A 366 -11.68 17.81 -36.14
N ARG A 367 -11.74 17.26 -34.92
CA ARG A 367 -12.71 16.22 -34.58
C ARG A 367 -14.13 16.74 -34.45
N LEU A 368 -14.31 17.95 -33.90
CA LEU A 368 -15.62 18.59 -33.75
C LEU A 368 -16.34 18.81 -35.09
N GLN A 369 -15.61 18.91 -36.20
CA GLN A 369 -16.22 18.97 -37.54
C GLN A 369 -16.97 17.69 -37.94
N THR A 370 -16.64 16.58 -37.29
CA THR A 370 -17.19 15.25 -37.59
C THR A 370 -18.11 14.71 -36.49
N VAL A 371 -18.27 15.44 -35.38
CA VAL A 371 -19.16 15.04 -34.30
C VAL A 371 -20.61 15.22 -34.77
N PRO A 372 -21.44 14.17 -34.76
CA PRO A 372 -22.84 14.29 -35.13
C PRO A 372 -23.57 15.28 -34.20
N THR A 373 -24.32 16.20 -34.79
CA THR A 373 -25.22 17.13 -34.07
C THR A 373 -26.64 16.58 -33.94
N GLU A 374 -26.86 15.33 -34.34
CA GLU A 374 -28.12 14.62 -34.22
C GLU A 374 -28.13 13.79 -32.94
N GLY A 375 -29.31 13.60 -32.34
CA GLY A 375 -29.48 12.90 -31.05
C GLY A 375 -29.94 13.82 -29.93
N SER A 376 -30.09 13.23 -28.74
CA SER A 376 -30.42 13.93 -27.51
C SER A 376 -29.29 14.87 -27.06
N VAL A 377 -29.62 15.85 -26.22
CA VAL A 377 -28.63 16.77 -25.63
C VAL A 377 -27.53 16.01 -24.87
N GLN A 378 -27.89 14.88 -24.24
CA GLN A 378 -26.93 14.04 -23.51
C GLN A 378 -25.94 13.37 -24.48
N GLU A 379 -26.41 12.79 -25.58
CA GLU A 379 -25.54 12.16 -26.59
C GLU A 379 -24.58 13.16 -27.23
N GLN A 380 -25.05 14.41 -27.43
CA GLN A 380 -24.19 15.49 -27.92
C GLN A 380 -23.13 15.91 -26.89
N ALA A 381 -23.52 16.01 -25.61
CA ALA A 381 -22.61 16.33 -24.51
C ALA A 381 -21.56 15.24 -24.31
N ASP A 382 -21.96 13.97 -24.37
CA ASP A 382 -21.07 12.81 -24.27
C ASP A 382 -20.08 12.80 -25.44
N GLY A 383 -20.54 13.02 -26.67
CA GLY A 383 -19.67 13.12 -27.85
C GLY A 383 -18.65 14.26 -27.79
N LEU A 384 -19.05 15.42 -27.24
CA LEU A 384 -18.14 16.54 -26.98
C LEU A 384 -17.10 16.16 -25.92
N MET A 385 -17.55 15.59 -24.81
CA MET A 385 -16.70 15.18 -23.70
C MET A 385 -15.67 14.14 -24.14
N ASP A 386 -16.10 13.11 -24.87
CA ASP A 386 -15.25 12.07 -25.43
C ASP A 386 -14.18 12.65 -26.37
N THR A 387 -14.57 13.59 -27.22
CA THR A 387 -13.65 14.25 -28.16
C THR A 387 -12.56 15.03 -27.43
N VAL A 388 -12.94 15.79 -26.39
CA VAL A 388 -12.02 16.58 -25.59
C VAL A 388 -11.12 15.68 -24.74
N LEU A 389 -11.69 14.73 -24.01
CA LEU A 389 -10.95 13.81 -23.15
C LEU A 389 -9.97 12.98 -23.97
N GLU A 390 -10.38 12.40 -25.10
CA GLU A 390 -9.47 11.63 -25.96
C GLU A 390 -8.28 12.48 -26.41
N SER A 391 -8.54 13.71 -26.86
CA SER A 391 -7.49 14.61 -27.36
C SER A 391 -6.50 14.99 -26.27
N VAL A 392 -7.01 15.29 -25.08
CA VAL A 392 -6.22 15.62 -23.90
C VAL A 392 -5.40 14.42 -23.43
N HIS A 393 -6.00 13.24 -23.31
CA HIS A 393 -5.32 12.02 -22.84
C HIS A 393 -4.28 11.50 -23.85
N ALA A 394 -4.52 11.67 -25.16
CA ALA A 394 -3.61 11.21 -26.21
C ALA A 394 -2.33 12.07 -26.29
N LEU A 395 -2.44 13.38 -26.12
CA LEU A 395 -1.35 14.31 -26.36
C LEU A 395 -0.69 14.84 -25.09
N THR A 396 -1.38 14.83 -23.95
CA THR A 396 -0.79 15.34 -22.71
C THR A 396 0.21 14.33 -22.15
N PRO A 397 1.47 14.73 -21.90
CA PRO A 397 2.45 13.85 -21.28
C PRO A 397 1.96 13.34 -19.93
N LYS A 398 2.09 12.03 -19.71
CA LYS A 398 1.80 11.39 -18.43
C LYS A 398 2.98 11.56 -17.48
N ALA A 399 2.70 11.84 -16.22
CA ALA A 399 3.70 11.92 -15.17
C ALA A 399 4.36 10.55 -15.01
N LYS A 400 5.68 10.50 -15.17
CA LYS A 400 6.46 9.31 -14.80
C LYS A 400 6.64 9.32 -13.28
N PRO A 401 6.10 8.33 -12.55
CA PRO A 401 6.35 8.24 -11.12
C PRO A 401 7.86 8.19 -10.86
N SER A 402 8.32 8.99 -9.92
CA SER A 402 9.71 8.89 -9.47
C SER A 402 9.92 7.50 -8.85
N HIS A 403 11.03 6.87 -9.20
CA HIS A 403 11.52 5.65 -8.57
C HIS A 403 11.53 5.82 -7.04
N TYR A 404 12.09 6.93 -6.57
CA TYR A 404 12.19 7.23 -5.14
C TYR A 404 11.03 8.08 -4.64
N ALA A 405 10.65 7.87 -3.38
CA ALA A 405 9.60 8.67 -2.74
C ALA A 405 10.03 10.11 -2.46
N LYS A 406 11.32 10.35 -2.25
CA LYS A 406 11.90 11.67 -2.01
C LYS A 406 12.97 11.99 -3.05
N ARG A 407 13.00 13.23 -3.51
CA ARG A 407 13.92 13.71 -4.57
C ARG A 407 15.40 13.70 -4.17
N TRP A 408 15.68 13.86 -2.89
CA TRP A 408 17.03 13.82 -2.33
C TRP A 408 17.55 12.39 -2.09
N TRP A 409 16.70 11.38 -2.31
CA TRP A 409 17.12 9.99 -2.27
C TRP A 409 17.75 9.60 -3.61
N THR A 410 18.98 9.08 -3.57
CA THR A 410 19.77 8.84 -4.79
C THR A 410 20.39 7.45 -4.82
N THR A 411 20.84 7.03 -6.00
CA THR A 411 21.48 5.73 -6.22
C THR A 411 22.72 5.54 -5.34
N GLU A 412 23.48 6.60 -5.04
CA GLU A 412 24.64 6.49 -4.17
C GLU A 412 24.25 6.19 -2.71
N LEU A 413 23.09 6.67 -2.22
CA LEU A 413 22.60 6.25 -0.89
C LEU A 413 22.29 4.75 -0.88
N ILE A 414 21.75 4.23 -1.98
CA ILE A 414 21.48 2.79 -2.13
C ILE A 414 22.80 2.00 -2.13
N GLN A 415 23.85 2.50 -2.79
CA GLN A 415 25.16 1.86 -2.75
C GLN A 415 25.77 1.87 -1.35
N LEU A 416 25.74 3.01 -0.65
CA LEU A 416 26.20 3.10 0.74
C LEU A 416 25.45 2.14 1.66
N ARG A 417 24.13 2.01 1.50
CA ARG A 417 23.32 1.03 2.22
C ARG A 417 23.77 -0.39 1.92
N ARG A 418 24.02 -0.75 0.66
CA ARG A 418 24.49 -2.10 0.28
C ARG A 418 25.86 -2.42 0.89
N ILE A 419 26.79 -1.47 0.87
CA ILE A 419 28.11 -1.60 1.48
C ILE A 419 27.98 -1.83 2.98
N TYR A 420 27.16 -1.02 3.65
CA TYR A 420 26.85 -1.20 5.07
C TYR A 420 26.27 -2.59 5.36
N THR A 421 25.23 -3.01 4.64
CA THR A 421 24.59 -4.32 4.81
C THR A 421 25.59 -5.47 4.59
N TYR A 422 26.47 -5.35 3.58
CA TYR A 422 27.50 -6.33 3.30
C TYR A 422 28.46 -6.52 4.48
N TRP A 423 29.07 -5.42 4.97
CA TRP A 423 30.02 -5.50 6.08
C TRP A 423 29.36 -6.00 7.37
N ARG A 424 28.13 -5.55 7.63
CA ARG A 424 27.34 -6.03 8.78
C ARG A 424 27.10 -7.54 8.68
N ASN A 425 26.67 -8.04 7.52
CA ASN A 425 26.40 -9.47 7.34
C ASN A 425 27.67 -10.31 7.46
N GLN A 426 28.81 -9.78 6.99
CA GLN A 426 30.11 -10.44 7.14
C GLN A 426 30.53 -10.51 8.61
N ALA A 427 30.45 -9.39 9.35
CA ALA A 427 30.72 -9.35 10.79
C ALA A 427 29.84 -10.33 11.57
N ARG A 428 28.54 -10.36 11.25
CA ARG A 428 27.57 -11.28 11.86
C ARG A 428 27.86 -12.75 11.56
N SER A 429 28.24 -13.05 10.32
CA SER A 429 28.57 -14.41 9.93
C SER A 429 29.83 -14.90 10.65
N ALA A 430 30.81 -14.02 10.86
CA ALA A 430 32.01 -14.33 11.61
C ALA A 430 31.70 -14.60 13.09
N GLY A 431 30.88 -13.75 13.73
CA GLY A 431 30.47 -13.94 15.12
C GLY A 431 29.66 -15.23 15.35
N ARG A 432 28.72 -15.57 14.46
CA ARG A 432 27.99 -16.86 14.54
C ARG A 432 28.91 -18.08 14.39
N GLY A 433 30.02 -17.93 13.67
CA GLY A 433 31.04 -18.96 13.52
C GLY A 433 32.00 -19.06 14.72
N GLY A 434 31.82 -18.25 15.76
CA GLY A 434 32.75 -18.15 16.89
C GLY A 434 34.09 -17.48 16.53
N GLN A 435 34.15 -16.78 15.40
CA GLN A 435 35.32 -16.05 14.93
C GLN A 435 35.04 -14.55 14.98
N ASP A 436 34.97 -13.98 16.19
CA ASP A 436 34.81 -12.54 16.35
C ASP A 436 35.99 -11.81 15.71
N GLN A 437 35.70 -11.02 14.67
CA GLN A 437 36.67 -10.20 13.95
C GLN A 437 36.37 -8.73 14.20
N PRO A 438 37.06 -8.08 15.15
CA PRO A 438 36.83 -6.67 15.49
C PRO A 438 36.97 -5.72 14.30
N GLU A 439 37.80 -6.07 13.31
CA GLU A 439 37.97 -5.30 12.07
C GLU A 439 36.69 -5.25 11.25
N LEU A 440 35.97 -6.37 11.10
CA LEU A 440 34.70 -6.43 10.38
C LEU A 440 33.62 -5.61 11.08
N GLU A 441 33.57 -5.66 12.41
CA GLU A 441 32.65 -4.82 13.18
C GLU A 441 32.94 -3.34 13.01
N GLN A 442 34.22 -2.96 13.01
CA GLN A 442 34.66 -1.58 12.84
C GLN A 442 34.27 -1.08 11.44
N LEU A 443 34.51 -1.87 10.39
CA LEU A 443 34.08 -1.56 9.02
C LEU A 443 32.55 -1.42 8.92
N ALA A 444 31.80 -2.30 9.58
CA ALA A 444 30.33 -2.20 9.61
C ALA A 444 29.86 -0.91 10.33
N LYS A 445 30.50 -0.54 11.43
CA LYS A 445 30.22 0.70 12.18
C LYS A 445 30.54 1.94 11.34
N GLU A 446 31.68 1.96 10.67
CA GLU A 446 32.10 3.06 9.79
C GLU A 446 31.18 3.21 8.56
N ALA A 447 30.86 2.11 7.89
CA ALA A 447 29.93 2.11 6.75
C ALA A 447 28.53 2.56 7.18
N SER A 448 28.04 2.11 8.35
CA SER A 448 26.78 2.58 8.93
C SER A 448 26.82 4.09 9.19
N LYS A 449 27.89 4.59 9.82
CA LYS A 449 28.06 6.01 10.10
C LYS A 449 28.04 6.84 8.80
N GLN A 450 28.84 6.45 7.81
CA GLN A 450 28.91 7.12 6.51
C GLN A 450 27.53 7.17 5.84
N TYR A 451 26.82 6.05 5.80
CA TYR A 451 25.49 5.97 5.22
C TYR A 451 24.50 6.95 5.87
N HIS A 452 24.42 6.96 7.21
CA HIS A 452 23.51 7.83 7.93
C HIS A 452 23.92 9.31 7.89
N ASP A 453 25.22 9.61 7.87
CA ASP A 453 25.74 10.97 7.72
C ASP A 453 25.39 11.53 6.32
N ASP A 454 25.50 10.69 5.28
CA ASP A 454 25.12 11.04 3.91
C ASP A 454 23.61 11.30 3.75
N ILE A 455 22.74 10.52 4.42
CA ILE A 455 21.30 10.81 4.48
C ILE A 455 21.07 12.22 5.02
N ARG A 456 21.68 12.55 6.18
CA ARG A 456 21.50 13.88 6.81
C ARG A 456 22.01 14.99 5.91
N ARG A 457 23.19 14.82 5.32
CA ARG A 457 23.80 15.81 4.43
C ARG A 457 22.95 16.06 3.19
N ARG A 458 22.55 15.01 2.46
CA ARG A 458 21.75 15.16 1.24
C ARG A 458 20.39 15.75 1.49
N LYS A 459 19.71 15.32 2.55
CA LYS A 459 18.43 15.90 2.95
C LYS A 459 18.59 17.38 3.28
N LYS A 460 19.61 17.76 4.05
CA LYS A 460 19.87 19.16 4.40
C LYS A 460 20.14 19.99 3.15
N THR A 461 21.10 19.58 2.31
CA THR A 461 21.43 20.29 1.06
C THR A 461 20.20 20.47 0.18
N HIS A 462 19.38 19.43 0.02
CA HIS A 462 18.14 19.55 -0.77
C HIS A 462 17.16 20.57 -0.19
N TRP A 463 17.01 20.64 1.14
CA TRP A 463 16.17 21.64 1.78
C TRP A 463 16.75 23.05 1.65
N ASP A 464 18.06 23.21 1.81
CA ASP A 464 18.75 24.49 1.64
C ASP A 464 18.56 25.00 0.20
N ASP A 465 18.74 24.13 -0.80
CA ASP A 465 18.52 24.45 -2.23
C ASP A 465 17.04 24.76 -2.54
N PHE A 466 16.12 23.98 -1.97
CA PHE A 466 14.67 24.15 -2.17
C PHE A 466 14.16 25.47 -1.58
N LEU A 467 14.70 25.90 -0.43
CA LEU A 467 14.31 27.14 0.23
C LEU A 467 14.99 28.38 -0.35
N ALA A 468 16.04 28.20 -1.17
CA ALA A 468 16.70 29.31 -1.85
C ALA A 468 15.85 29.91 -3.00
N ASP A 469 14.86 29.17 -3.52
CA ASP A 469 13.94 29.67 -4.55
C ASP A 469 12.70 30.33 -3.93
N ASN A 470 12.58 31.65 -4.09
CA ASN A 470 11.47 32.45 -3.57
C ASN A 470 10.09 32.02 -4.11
N THR A 471 10.02 31.32 -5.25
CA THR A 471 8.76 30.82 -5.81
C THR A 471 8.22 29.59 -5.08
N ASP A 472 9.07 28.92 -4.29
CA ASP A 472 8.75 27.66 -3.62
C ASP A 472 8.35 27.83 -2.14
N ILE A 473 8.42 29.04 -1.57
CA ILE A 473 8.05 29.33 -0.17
C ILE A 473 6.62 28.88 0.16
N TRP A 474 5.66 29.14 -0.73
CA TRP A 474 4.28 28.70 -0.54
C TRP A 474 4.11 27.18 -0.64
N LYS A 475 4.98 26.49 -1.38
CA LYS A 475 5.04 25.01 -1.38
C LYS A 475 5.70 24.49 -0.10
N ALA A 476 6.70 25.21 0.43
CA ALA A 476 7.34 24.90 1.69
C ALA A 476 6.35 24.98 2.86
N ALA A 477 5.51 26.02 2.90
CA ALA A 477 4.46 26.18 3.90
C ALA A 477 3.47 24.99 3.95
N LYS A 478 3.15 24.37 2.81
CA LYS A 478 2.31 23.15 2.77
C LYS A 478 2.92 21.95 3.49
N TYR A 479 4.23 21.91 3.69
CA TYR A 479 4.88 20.84 4.47
C TYR A 479 4.82 21.09 5.99
N LEU A 480 4.49 22.32 6.40
CA LEU A 480 4.26 22.69 7.81
C LEU A 480 2.81 22.43 8.25
N ASP A 481 1.89 22.31 7.29
CA ASP A 481 0.51 21.93 7.56
C ASP A 481 0.43 20.48 8.08
N THR A 482 0.07 20.37 9.35
CA THR A 482 -0.11 19.14 10.12
C THR A 482 -1.52 18.56 10.04
N GLU A 483 -2.51 19.37 9.65
CA GLU A 483 -3.94 18.99 9.62
C GLU A 483 -4.31 18.26 8.32
N GLY A 484 -3.68 18.63 7.20
CA GLY A 484 -3.95 18.04 5.89
C GLY A 484 -3.53 16.58 5.69
N GLY A 485 -3.04 15.88 6.73
CA GLY A 485 -2.49 14.52 6.63
C GLY A 485 -3.37 13.38 7.13
N VAL A 486 -4.42 13.66 7.91
CA VAL A 486 -5.20 12.60 8.60
C VAL A 486 -6.70 12.66 8.28
N SER A 487 -7.23 13.82 7.87
CA SER A 487 -8.69 14.01 7.71
C SER A 487 -9.16 14.21 6.25
N PHE A 488 -8.31 14.71 5.34
CA PHE A 488 -8.73 15.07 3.98
C PHE A 488 -8.18 14.17 2.86
N ASP A 489 -7.25 13.26 3.16
CA ASP A 489 -6.65 12.37 2.14
C ASP A 489 -7.57 11.16 1.82
N LYS A 490 -8.55 10.86 2.67
CA LYS A 490 -9.58 9.83 2.45
C LYS A 490 -10.94 10.35 2.92
N VAL A 491 -11.95 10.24 2.06
CA VAL A 491 -13.34 10.53 2.43
C VAL A 491 -13.78 9.48 3.46
N PRO A 492 -14.24 9.88 4.67
CA PRO A 492 -14.72 8.94 5.66
C PRO A 492 -15.90 8.15 5.12
N GLN A 493 -16.09 6.93 5.62
CA GLN A 493 -17.17 6.09 5.14
C GLN A 493 -18.53 6.68 5.44
N LEU A 494 -19.28 6.98 4.38
CA LEU A 494 -20.65 7.43 4.50
C LEU A 494 -21.55 6.24 4.84
N ALA A 495 -22.51 6.50 5.75
CA ALA A 495 -23.57 5.57 6.07
C ALA A 495 -24.74 5.80 5.11
N ARG A 496 -25.32 4.71 4.60
CA ARG A 496 -26.62 4.77 3.93
C ARG A 496 -27.73 5.05 4.95
N SER A 497 -28.89 5.43 4.44
CA SER A 497 -30.12 5.64 5.21
C SER A 497 -30.59 4.39 5.99
N ASP A 498 -30.17 3.19 5.57
CA ASP A 498 -30.43 1.91 6.24
C ASP A 498 -29.42 1.57 7.35
N GLY A 499 -28.42 2.42 7.61
CA GLY A 499 -27.38 2.21 8.60
C GLY A 499 -26.20 1.35 8.13
N THR A 500 -26.22 0.85 6.90
CA THR A 500 -25.08 0.13 6.32
C THR A 500 -23.98 1.10 5.89
N ARG A 501 -22.71 0.71 6.09
CA ARG A 501 -21.54 1.52 5.70
C ARG A 501 -21.05 1.10 4.32
N MET A 502 -20.85 2.07 3.43
CA MET A 502 -20.38 1.80 2.07
C MET A 502 -18.96 1.21 2.04
N ALA A 503 -18.75 0.27 1.12
CA ALA A 503 -17.62 -0.64 1.15
C ALA A 503 -16.38 -0.11 0.40
N ASN A 504 -16.53 0.85 -0.50
CA ASN A 504 -15.42 1.42 -1.26
C ASN A 504 -15.75 2.85 -1.77
N GLY A 505 -14.74 3.55 -2.28
CA GLY A 505 -14.90 4.92 -2.79
C GLY A 505 -15.81 5.06 -4.01
N LYS A 506 -16.00 4.00 -4.80
CA LYS A 506 -16.92 4.00 -5.94
C LYS A 506 -18.37 4.03 -5.47
N GLU A 507 -18.73 3.17 -4.52
CA GLU A 507 -20.05 3.18 -3.89
C GLU A 507 -20.34 4.52 -3.22
N GLN A 508 -19.34 5.11 -2.54
CA GLN A 508 -19.49 6.45 -1.96
C GLN A 508 -19.75 7.51 -3.00
N ALA A 509 -19.03 7.48 -4.13
CA ALA A 509 -19.24 8.42 -5.22
C ALA A 509 -20.63 8.24 -5.86
N GLU A 510 -21.07 6.99 -6.08
CA GLU A 510 -22.40 6.67 -6.62
C GLU A 510 -23.52 7.17 -5.68
N GLU A 511 -23.39 6.95 -4.37
CA GLU A 511 -24.36 7.42 -3.38
C GLU A 511 -24.38 8.95 -3.26
N LEU A 512 -23.20 9.60 -3.27
CA LEU A 512 -23.12 11.06 -3.31
C LEU A 512 -23.78 11.59 -4.58
N LEU A 513 -23.51 10.98 -5.74
CA LEU A 513 -24.16 11.36 -6.99
C LEU A 513 -25.68 11.20 -6.91
N ALA A 514 -26.18 10.07 -6.42
CA ALA A 514 -27.61 9.84 -6.26
C ALA A 514 -28.27 10.80 -5.27
N THR A 515 -27.55 11.18 -4.20
CA THR A 515 -28.05 12.08 -3.16
C THR A 515 -28.08 13.54 -3.61
N PHE A 516 -27.01 14.01 -4.27
CA PHE A 516 -26.89 15.40 -4.73
C PHE A 516 -27.58 15.63 -6.09
N PHE A 517 -27.80 14.57 -6.87
CA PHE A 517 -28.46 14.60 -8.17
C PHE A 517 -29.54 13.50 -8.24
N PRO A 518 -30.63 13.64 -7.48
CA PRO A 518 -31.73 12.68 -7.51
C PRO A 518 -32.36 12.62 -8.91
N PRO A 519 -32.99 11.49 -9.28
CA PRO A 519 -33.70 11.38 -10.55
C PRO A 519 -34.76 12.48 -10.66
N LEU A 520 -34.94 13.00 -11.88
CA LEU A 520 -35.98 13.96 -12.17
C LEU A 520 -37.35 13.36 -11.79
N PRO A 521 -38.28 14.17 -11.24
CA PRO A 521 -39.63 13.71 -10.97
C PRO A 521 -40.30 13.14 -12.22
N ASP A 522 -41.17 12.13 -12.05
CA ASP A 522 -41.93 11.50 -13.14
C ASP A 522 -42.79 12.51 -13.92
N GLU A 523 -43.21 13.59 -13.26
CA GLU A 523 -43.89 14.74 -13.87
C GLU A 523 -43.07 16.02 -13.63
N ILE A 524 -42.46 16.54 -14.69
CA ILE A 524 -41.91 17.88 -14.74
C ILE A 524 -43.03 18.81 -15.20
N THR A 525 -43.81 19.35 -14.26
CA THR A 525 -44.78 20.40 -14.58
C THR A 525 -44.03 21.65 -15.05
N GLU A 526 -44.55 22.38 -16.04
CA GLU A 526 -44.04 23.73 -16.33
C GLU A 526 -44.00 24.50 -15.02
N GLU A 527 -42.83 25.02 -14.66
CA GLU A 527 -42.73 25.99 -13.60
C GLU A 527 -43.66 27.14 -13.99
N GLY A 528 -44.79 27.26 -13.27
CA GLY A 528 -45.69 28.39 -13.41
C GLY A 528 -44.90 29.70 -13.35
N PRO A 529 -45.46 30.82 -13.85
CA PRO A 529 -44.73 32.07 -14.02
C PRO A 529 -43.91 32.39 -12.77
N ARG A 530 -42.59 32.18 -12.85
CA ARG A 530 -41.67 32.52 -11.77
C ARG A 530 -41.88 34.02 -11.50
N PRO A 531 -41.93 34.47 -10.24
CA PRO A 531 -41.89 35.90 -9.98
C PRO A 531 -40.62 36.45 -10.65
N GLN A 532 -40.79 37.25 -11.70
CA GLN A 532 -39.69 38.00 -12.28
C GLN A 532 -39.13 38.83 -11.13
N ARG A 533 -37.93 38.48 -10.66
CA ARG A 533 -37.20 39.38 -9.77
C ARG A 533 -37.06 40.69 -10.53
N SER A 534 -37.37 41.80 -9.86
CA SER A 534 -37.10 43.13 -10.41
C SER A 534 -35.67 43.14 -10.95
N PRO A 535 -35.44 43.66 -12.17
CA PRO A 535 -34.09 43.82 -12.71
C PRO A 535 -33.21 44.43 -11.63
N ILE A 536 -32.08 43.78 -11.33
CA ILE A 536 -31.07 44.38 -10.46
C ILE A 536 -30.54 45.57 -11.24
N ASP A 537 -30.64 46.78 -10.68
CA ASP A 537 -30.02 47.98 -11.26
C ASP A 537 -28.51 47.76 -11.25
N MET A 538 -27.99 47.30 -12.39
CA MET A 538 -26.56 47.25 -12.65
C MET A 538 -26.15 48.69 -12.93
N LEU A 539 -25.33 49.27 -12.04
CA LEU A 539 -24.68 50.54 -12.33
C LEU A 539 -23.90 50.41 -13.64
N GLU A 540 -23.95 51.44 -14.49
CA GLU A 540 -23.15 51.46 -15.72
C GLU A 540 -21.68 51.29 -15.37
N ILE A 541 -21.06 50.23 -15.90
CA ILE A 541 -19.64 49.94 -15.74
C ILE A 541 -18.85 51.14 -16.27
N THR A 542 -18.07 51.78 -15.40
CA THR A 542 -17.28 52.94 -15.81
C THR A 542 -16.03 52.49 -16.58
N LEU A 543 -15.52 53.37 -17.46
CA LEU A 543 -14.26 53.11 -18.18
C LEU A 543 -13.09 52.86 -17.22
N GLU A 544 -13.13 53.41 -16.00
CA GLU A 544 -12.13 53.21 -14.96
C GLU A 544 -12.15 51.78 -14.37
N GLU A 545 -13.31 51.11 -14.35
CA GLU A 545 -13.42 49.71 -13.92
C GLU A 545 -13.00 48.70 -15.00
N ILE A 546 -12.95 49.13 -16.27
CA ILE A 546 -12.52 48.30 -17.41
C ILE A 546 -11.00 48.34 -17.58
N GLU A 547 -10.34 49.40 -17.12
CA GLU A 547 -8.89 49.62 -17.27
C GLU A 547 -8.05 49.20 -16.06
N ALA A 548 -8.65 48.69 -14.97
CA ALA A 548 -7.98 48.16 -13.78
C ALA A 548 -7.79 46.64 -13.84
#